data_AF-A0AA87WBU8-F1
#
_entry.id   AF-A0AA87WBU8-F1
#
_cell.length_a   1.000
_cell.length_b   1.000
_cell.length_c   1.000
_cell.angle_alpha   90.00
_cell.angle_beta   90.00
_cell.angle_gamma   90.00
#
_symmetry.space_group_name_H-M   'P 1'
#
loop_
_entity.id
_entity.type
_entity.pdbx_description
1 polymer ?
#
loop_
_entity_poly.entity_id
_entity_poly.type
_entity_poly.pdbx_seq_one_letter_code
_entity_poly.pdbx_strand_id
1 'polypeptide(L)' 'MKITLPNAEAALDQLQRDADKLHTQELRKAIEKYLEDQKEQLKALRRLMN' A
#
# COMPACT_ATOMS: atom_id res chain seq x y z
N MET A 1 -1.67 11.64 -14.08
CA MET A 1 -1.84 10.19 -14.38
C MET A 1 -3.22 9.77 -13.93
N LYS A 2 -4.01 9.06 -14.74
CA LYS A 2 -5.18 8.34 -14.22
C LYS A 2 -4.65 7.23 -13.32
N ILE A 3 -5.05 7.24 -12.05
CA ILE A 3 -4.69 6.17 -11.12
C ILE A 3 -5.56 4.96 -11.50
N THR A 4 -4.92 3.94 -12.05
CA THR A 4 -5.54 2.64 -12.30
C THR A 4 -5.25 1.72 -11.12
N LEU A 5 -6.04 0.65 -10.92
CA LEU A 5 -5.80 -0.32 -9.85
C LEU A 5 -4.35 -0.85 -9.84
N PRO A 6 -3.77 -1.26 -10.98
CA PRO A 6 -2.37 -1.70 -11.02
C PRO A 6 -1.37 -0.61 -10.60
N ASN A 7 -1.63 0.66 -10.95
CA ASN A 7 -0.77 1.77 -10.54
C ASN A 7 -0.87 2.02 -9.02
N ALA A 8 -2.06 1.84 -8.43
CA ALA A 8 -2.25 1.95 -6.99
C ALA A 8 -1.56 0.80 -6.24
N GLU A 9 -1.68 -0.44 -6.71
CA GLU A 9 -0.97 -1.61 -6.16
C GLU A 9 0.57 -1.38 -6.19
N ALA A 10 1.11 -0.94 -7.33
CA ALA A 10 2.53 -0.64 -7.47
C ALA A 10 3.02 0.50 -6.55
N ALA A 11 2.17 1.51 -6.30
CA ALA A 11 2.50 2.59 -5.39
C ALA A 11 2.59 2.12 -3.92
N LEU A 12 1.71 1.20 -3.50
CA LEU A 12 1.78 0.61 -2.16
C LEU A 12 3.04 -0.26 -1.99
N ASP A 13 3.41 -1.03 -3.01
CA ASP A 13 4.65 -1.82 -2.99
C ASP A 13 5.90 -0.94 -2.91
N GLN A 14 5.89 0.20 -3.60
CA GLN A 14 6.98 1.17 -3.48
C GLN A 14 7.05 1.78 -2.08
N LEU A 15 5.92 2.15 -1.51
CA LEU A 15 5.84 2.70 -0.15
C LEU A 15 6.32 1.69 0.90
N GLN A 16 6.03 0.39 0.74
CA GLN A 16 6.59 -0.66 1.59
C GLN A 16 8.12 -0.69 1.53
N ARG A 17 8.70 -0.65 0.33
CA ARG A 17 10.16 -0.64 0.15
C ARG A 17 10.83 0.57 0.77
N ASP A 18 10.15 1.71 0.79
CA ASP A 18 10.67 2.93 1.41
C ASP A 18 10.49 2.89 2.94
N ALA A 19 9.40 2.31 3.43
CA ALA A 19 9.20 2.05 4.85
C ALA A 19 10.25 1.09 5.42
N ASP A 20 10.66 0.09 4.66
CA ASP A 20 11.69 -0.88 5.06
C ASP A 20 13.07 -0.25 5.27
N LYS A 21 13.33 0.92 4.65
CA LYS A 21 14.57 1.70 4.82
C LYS A 21 14.55 2.58 6.06
N LEU A 22 13.41 2.72 6.75
CA LEU A 22 13.29 3.57 7.92
C LEU A 22 14.02 2.94 9.11
N HIS A 23 14.81 3.75 9.81
CA HIS A 23 15.52 3.33 11.00
C HIS A 23 14.62 3.26 12.25
N THR A 24 13.48 3.95 12.24
CA THR A 24 12.57 4.02 13.38
C THR A 24 11.50 2.93 13.29
N GLN A 25 11.46 2.05 14.30
CA GLN A 25 10.48 0.96 14.36
C GLN A 25 9.03 1.44 14.50
N GLU A 26 8.79 2.52 15.24
CA GLU A 26 7.44 3.06 15.45
C GLU A 26 6.83 3.58 14.15
N LEU A 27 7.61 4.34 13.38
CA LEU A 27 7.19 4.86 12.10
C LEU A 27 7.00 3.74 11.07
N ARG A 28 7.90 2.75 11.06
CA ARG A 28 7.77 1.56 10.22
C ARG A 28 6.44 0.82 10.50
N LYS A 29 6.14 0.55 11.77
CA LYS A 29 4.88 -0.12 12.16
C LYS A 29 3.64 0.68 11.78
N ALA A 30 3.68 2.01 11.93
CA ALA A 30 2.57 2.87 11.54
C ALA A 30 2.31 2.81 10.02
N ILE A 31 3.38 2.81 9.22
CA ILE A 31 3.28 2.71 7.76
C ILE A 31 2.85 1.31 7.32
N GLU A 32 3.38 0.25 7.92
CA GLU A 32 2.97 -1.14 7.65
C GLU A 32 1.47 -1.34 7.91
N LYS A 33 0.96 -0.84 9.03
CA LYS A 33 -0.48 -0.89 9.33
C LYS A 33 -1.32 -0.16 8.28
N TYR A 34 -0.90 1.05 7.92
CA TYR A 34 -1.60 1.82 6.88
C TYR A 34 -1.57 1.10 5.52
N LEU A 35 -0.44 0.49 5.16
CA LEU A 35 -0.29 -0.28 3.92
C LEU A 35 -1.22 -1.49 3.88
N GLU A 36 -1.38 -2.20 5.00
CA GLU A 36 -2.28 -3.35 5.10
C GLU A 36 -3.74 -2.94 4.87
N ASP A 37 -4.19 -1.87 5.52
CA ASP A 37 -5.54 -1.33 5.34
C ASP A 37 -5.79 -0.93 3.87
N GLN A 38 -4.82 -0.28 3.22
CA GLN A 38 -4.91 0.10 1.80
C GLN A 38 -4.92 -1.10 0.85
N LYS A 39 -4.14 -2.14 1.14
CA LYS A 39 -4.12 -3.38 0.33
C LYS A 39 -5.46 -4.11 0.38
N GLU A 40 -6.09 -4.19 1.55
CA GLU A 40 -7.44 -4.80 1.66
C GLU A 40 -8.51 -3.96 0.94
N GLN A 41 -8.43 -2.63 0.99
CA GLN A 41 -9.31 -1.75 0.21
C GLN A 41 -9.16 -1.96 -1.31
N LEU A 42 -7.93 -2.03 -1.82
CA LEU A 42 -7.68 -2.30 -3.24
C LEU A 42 -8.17 -3.68 -3.67
N LYS A 43 -7.98 -4.70 -2.82
CA LYS A 43 -8.48 -6.06 -3.06
C LYS A 43 -10.01 -6.11 -3.09
N ALA A 44 -10.69 -5.37 -2.22
CA ALA A 44 -12.15 -5.22 -2.26
C ALA A 44 -12.60 -4.54 -3.56
N LEU A 45 -11.95 -3.46 -3.97
CA LEU A 45 -12.23 -2.78 -5.24
C LEU A 45 -12.02 -3.70 -6.44
N ARG A 46 -10.94 -4.50 -6.45
CA ARG A 46 -10.67 -5.48 -7.50
C ARG A 46 -11.76 -6.54 -7.62
N ARG A 47 -12.34 -6.97 -6.49
CA ARG A 47 -13.47 -7.92 -6.47
C ARG A 47 -14.77 -7.32 -7.01
N LEU A 48 -14.98 -6.01 -6.88
CA LEU A 48 -16.17 -5.34 -7.41
C LEU A 48 -16.07 -5.07 -8.92
N MET A 49 -14.84 -5.02 -9.45
CA MET A 49 -14.56 -4.76 -10.87
C MET A 49 -14.42 -6.03 -11.72
N ASN A 50 -14.31 -7.21 -11.08
CA ASN A 50 -14.32 -8.52 -11.72
C ASN A 50 -15.72 -9.14 -11.64
#